data_AF-A0A2E5WBY8-F1
#
_entry.id   AF-A0A2E5WBY8-F1
#
_cell.length_a   1.000
_cell.length_b   1.000
_cell.length_c   1.000
_cell.angle_alpha   90.00
_cell.angle_beta   90.00
_cell.angle_gamma   90.00
#
_symmetry.space_group_name_H-M   'P 1'
#
loop_
_entity.id
_entity.type
_entity.pdbx_description
1 polymer ?
#
loop_
_entity_poly.entity_id
_entity_poly.type
_entity_poly.pdbx_seq_one_letter_code
_entity_poly.pdbx_strand_id
1 'polypeptide(L)'
;SELAPVLMVGSEGSDLTDAANWTFASELVFRDLEPSRMVGVPFWEEGVIREDGKGATMFPPGWLETNVMEFTDPDHLWHDPEGRSLYLWMRAHTGGTGLACVAKVVESDDGSWTTQVATAPSGEPMLYVPCPGGQMRFHILQDPEDGDYWLLCSQATDSMRRPDRMPADRYGLPNNERHVLTLYFSTNCVDWCFAGIVARGDTPRQARHYASMVVDGDDLCVLSRSGDEHAHTAHDGNLITLHTIREFRSLKY
;
A
#
# COMPACT_ATOMS: atom_id res chain seq x y z
N SER A 1 -4.10 -8.57 13.88
CA SER A 1 -3.78 -7.16 14.18
C SER A 1 -4.97 -6.56 14.90
N GLU A 2 -4.73 -5.67 15.87
CA GLU A 2 -5.80 -4.94 16.59
C GLU A 2 -6.19 -3.63 15.88
N LEU A 3 -5.57 -3.34 14.73
CA LEU A 3 -5.78 -2.10 14.00
C LEU A 3 -7.09 -2.13 13.22
N ALA A 4 -7.71 -0.97 13.08
CA ALA A 4 -8.85 -0.69 12.21
C ALA A 4 -8.54 0.55 11.36
N PRO A 5 -8.77 0.53 10.04
CA PRO A 5 -8.79 1.75 9.26
C PRO A 5 -10.05 2.55 9.60
N VAL A 6 -9.90 3.88 9.72
CA VAL A 6 -11.02 4.80 9.90
C VAL A 6 -10.93 5.83 8.78
N LEU A 7 -11.87 5.80 7.85
CA LEU A 7 -12.01 6.85 6.84
C LEU A 7 -12.45 8.14 7.56
N MET A 8 -11.75 9.23 7.28
CA MET A 8 -12.07 10.57 7.78
C MET A 8 -12.52 11.43 6.60
N VAL A 9 -13.71 12.02 6.69
CA VAL A 9 -14.30 12.87 5.66
C VAL A 9 -14.41 14.28 6.21
N GLY A 10 -13.88 15.26 5.49
CA GLY A 10 -13.92 16.67 5.85
C GLY A 10 -13.92 17.54 4.60
N SER A 11 -14.57 18.70 4.66
CA SER A 11 -14.54 19.66 3.55
C SER A 11 -13.20 20.39 3.52
N GLU A 12 -12.62 20.56 2.33
CA GLU A 12 -11.34 21.25 2.13
C GLU A 12 -11.35 22.70 2.64
N GLY A 13 -12.52 23.33 2.70
CA GLY A 13 -12.68 24.70 3.20
C GLY A 13 -12.81 24.82 4.73
N SER A 14 -12.87 23.71 5.45
CA SER A 14 -13.04 23.68 6.91
C SER A 14 -11.70 23.81 7.65
N ASP A 15 -11.75 24.12 8.95
CA ASP A 15 -10.58 23.98 9.82
C ASP A 15 -10.34 22.49 10.10
N LEU A 16 -9.43 21.88 9.33
CA LEU A 16 -9.08 20.47 9.45
C LEU A 16 -8.33 20.12 10.75
N THR A 17 -7.95 21.12 11.56
CA THR A 17 -7.39 20.89 12.91
C THR A 17 -8.47 20.69 13.98
N ASP A 18 -9.72 21.06 13.69
CA ASP A 18 -10.87 20.83 14.58
C ASP A 18 -11.54 19.50 14.28
N ALA A 19 -11.55 18.59 15.25
CA ALA A 19 -12.18 17.28 15.14
C ALA A 19 -13.68 17.33 14.81
N ALA A 20 -14.38 18.41 15.16
CA ALA A 20 -15.79 18.58 14.86
C ALA A 20 -16.08 18.79 13.36
N ASN A 21 -15.07 19.14 12.56
CA ASN A 21 -15.18 19.28 11.11
C ASN A 21 -14.98 17.96 10.35
N TRP A 22 -14.83 16.85 11.06
CA TRP A 22 -14.62 15.52 10.49
C TRP A 22 -15.78 14.58 10.79
N THR A 23 -16.21 13.83 9.77
CA THR A 23 -17.02 12.63 9.92
C THR A 23 -16.10 11.42 9.87
N PHE A 24 -16.29 10.49 10.81
CA PHE A 24 -15.49 9.27 10.92
C PHE A 24 -16.34 8.07 10.51
N ALA A 25 -15.80 7.22 9.65
CA ALA A 25 -16.43 5.95 9.33
C ALA A 25 -16.37 4.97 10.51
N SER A 26 -17.25 3.96 10.50
CA SER A 26 -17.20 2.88 11.48
C SER A 26 -15.86 2.14 11.43
N GLU A 27 -15.44 1.62 12.58
CA GLU A 27 -14.27 0.75 12.67
C GLU A 27 -14.59 -0.65 12.12
N LEU A 28 -13.63 -1.21 11.40
CA LEU A 28 -13.57 -2.64 11.10
C LEU A 28 -12.21 -3.12 11.60
N VAL A 29 -12.17 -3.97 12.63
CA VAL A 29 -10.92 -4.43 13.25
C VAL A 29 -10.48 -5.75 12.62
N PHE A 30 -9.20 -5.86 12.23
CA PHE A 30 -8.74 -7.00 11.42
C PHE A 30 -8.91 -8.34 12.14
N ARG A 31 -8.59 -8.39 13.44
CA ARG A 31 -8.68 -9.60 14.26
C ARG A 31 -10.11 -10.16 14.36
N ASP A 32 -11.11 -9.31 14.18
CA ASP A 32 -12.51 -9.70 14.32
C ASP A 32 -13.09 -10.22 13.00
N LEU A 33 -12.30 -10.20 11.92
CA LEU A 33 -12.67 -10.78 10.64
C LEU A 33 -12.55 -12.30 10.64
N GLU A 34 -13.44 -12.95 9.89
CA GLU A 34 -13.31 -14.38 9.60
C GLU A 34 -11.95 -14.69 8.94
N PRO A 35 -11.20 -15.69 9.42
CA PRO A 35 -9.91 -16.07 8.85
C PRO A 35 -10.02 -16.38 7.36
N SER A 36 -9.15 -15.78 6.54
CA SER A 36 -9.21 -15.96 5.08
C SER A 36 -8.98 -17.43 4.70
N ARG A 37 -9.70 -17.93 3.68
CA ARG A 37 -9.60 -19.33 3.22
C ARG A 37 -8.48 -19.59 2.19
N MET A 38 -7.41 -18.80 2.31
CA MET A 38 -6.00 -19.03 1.96
C MET A 38 -5.47 -18.78 0.54
N VAL A 39 -4.66 -17.72 0.43
CA VAL A 39 -3.58 -17.49 -0.57
C VAL A 39 -2.18 -17.60 0.08
N GLY A 40 -2.06 -18.41 1.14
CA GLY A 40 -0.81 -18.57 1.90
C GLY A 40 -0.60 -17.52 3.00
N VAL A 41 -1.65 -17.16 3.74
CA VAL A 41 -1.61 -16.16 4.83
C VAL A 41 -2.09 -16.77 6.16
N PRO A 42 -1.35 -16.62 7.29
CA PRO A 42 -0.02 -16.01 7.36
C PRO A 42 1.03 -16.86 6.64
N PHE A 43 2.06 -16.21 6.10
CA PHE A 43 3.15 -16.89 5.40
C PHE A 43 4.16 -17.53 6.38
N TRP A 44 4.34 -16.91 7.55
CA TRP A 44 5.16 -17.43 8.65
C TRP A 44 4.29 -17.66 9.89
N GLU A 45 4.68 -18.59 10.76
CA GLU A 45 4.10 -18.68 12.10
C GLU A 45 4.40 -17.38 12.87
N GLU A 46 3.47 -16.94 13.72
CA GLU A 46 3.66 -15.76 14.56
C GLU A 46 4.81 -15.98 15.56
N GLY A 47 5.58 -14.92 15.84
CA GLY A 47 6.70 -14.96 16.77
C GLY A 47 8.04 -14.57 16.15
N VAL A 48 9.11 -14.80 16.90
CA VAL A 48 10.47 -14.44 16.48
C VAL A 48 10.94 -15.42 15.42
N ILE A 49 11.25 -14.92 14.23
CA ILE A 49 11.75 -15.72 13.10
C ILE A 49 13.28 -15.73 13.08
N ARG A 50 13.93 -14.66 13.57
CA ARG A 50 15.39 -14.59 13.72
C ARG A 50 15.79 -13.73 14.92
N GLU A 51 16.71 -14.25 15.72
CA GLU A 51 17.23 -13.63 16.96
C GLU A 51 18.53 -12.84 16.71
N ASP A 52 18.52 -11.89 15.78
CA ASP A 52 19.70 -11.04 15.48
C ASP A 52 19.50 -9.57 15.85
N GLY A 53 18.41 -9.25 16.55
CA GLY A 53 18.06 -7.89 16.96
C GLY A 53 17.57 -6.98 15.83
N LYS A 54 17.37 -7.49 14.60
CA LYS A 54 16.96 -6.68 13.43
C LYS A 54 15.47 -6.77 13.12
N GLY A 55 14.64 -6.97 14.14
CA GLY A 55 13.18 -6.91 14.04
C GLY A 55 12.54 -7.99 13.17
N ALA A 56 13.18 -9.15 13.01
CA ALA A 56 12.64 -10.28 12.27
C ALA A 56 11.64 -11.08 13.12
N THR A 57 10.51 -10.43 13.41
CA THR A 57 9.37 -11.00 14.15
C THR A 57 8.13 -10.97 13.26
N MET A 58 7.44 -12.08 13.15
CA MET A 58 6.13 -12.15 12.52
C MET A 58 5.08 -11.75 13.55
N PHE A 59 4.55 -10.54 13.42
CA PHE A 59 3.38 -10.09 14.17
C PHE A 59 2.08 -10.65 13.58
N PRO A 60 0.96 -10.65 14.33
CA PRO A 60 -0.32 -11.13 13.83
C PRO A 60 -0.71 -10.44 12.52
N PRO A 61 -1.28 -11.17 11.54
CA PRO A 61 -1.68 -10.59 10.26
C PRO A 61 -2.58 -9.36 10.40
N GLY A 62 -2.50 -8.45 9.44
CA GLY A 62 -3.28 -7.22 9.50
C GLY A 62 -3.17 -6.33 8.28
N TRP A 63 -4.08 -5.36 8.19
CA TRP A 63 -3.88 -4.16 7.40
C TRP A 63 -3.06 -3.11 8.16
N LEU A 64 -2.37 -2.27 7.40
CA LEU A 64 -1.55 -1.16 7.89
C LEU A 64 -1.84 0.12 7.08
N GLU A 65 -0.82 0.77 6.51
CA GLU A 65 -0.97 2.04 5.80
C GLU A 65 -1.96 1.96 4.63
N THR A 66 -2.84 2.97 4.50
CA THR A 66 -4.03 2.95 3.64
C THR A 66 -3.99 4.02 2.54
N ASN A 67 -4.45 3.66 1.34
CA ASN A 67 -4.84 4.55 0.25
C ASN A 67 -6.36 4.50 0.11
N VAL A 68 -7.00 5.63 -0.20
CA VAL A 68 -8.44 5.73 -0.45
C VAL A 68 -8.66 5.80 -1.95
N MET A 69 -9.53 4.93 -2.48
CA MET A 69 -9.80 4.82 -3.91
C MET A 69 -11.30 4.96 -4.18
N GLU A 70 -11.63 5.74 -5.20
CA GLU A 70 -12.94 5.76 -5.84
C GLU A 70 -12.81 5.16 -7.25
N PHE A 71 -13.81 4.37 -7.65
CA PHE A 71 -13.89 3.80 -9.00
C PHE A 71 -14.92 4.56 -9.81
N THR A 72 -14.45 5.49 -10.63
CA THR A 72 -15.29 6.42 -11.39
C THR A 72 -15.62 5.93 -12.81
N ASP A 73 -14.91 4.94 -13.33
CA ASP A 73 -15.18 4.33 -14.63
C ASP A 73 -16.48 3.51 -14.58
N PRO A 74 -17.53 3.86 -15.36
CA PRO A 74 -18.81 3.14 -15.34
C PRO A 74 -18.73 1.68 -15.77
N ASP A 75 -17.67 1.29 -16.50
CA ASP A 75 -17.46 -0.10 -16.92
C ASP A 75 -16.71 -0.92 -15.85
N HIS A 76 -16.23 -0.29 -14.78
CA HIS A 76 -15.56 -0.96 -13.68
C HIS A 76 -16.55 -1.69 -12.76
N LEU A 77 -16.26 -2.95 -12.40
CA LEU A 77 -17.15 -3.78 -11.57
C LEU A 77 -17.47 -3.20 -10.18
N TRP A 78 -16.58 -2.35 -9.66
CA TRP A 78 -16.72 -1.67 -8.37
C TRP A 78 -17.18 -0.22 -8.48
N HIS A 79 -17.56 0.23 -9.69
CA HIS A 79 -18.16 1.54 -9.86
C HIS A 79 -19.47 1.64 -9.10
N ASP A 80 -19.62 2.76 -8.40
CA ASP A 80 -20.86 3.16 -7.77
C ASP A 80 -21.35 4.45 -8.44
N PRO A 81 -22.44 4.40 -9.23
CA PRO A 81 -22.94 5.55 -9.96
C PRO A 81 -23.49 6.64 -9.04
N GLU A 82 -23.75 6.34 -7.76
CA GLU A 82 -24.17 7.34 -6.78
C GLU A 82 -22.99 8.06 -6.13
N GLY A 83 -21.75 7.56 -6.31
CA GLY A 83 -20.55 8.13 -5.68
C GLY A 83 -20.52 7.95 -4.16
N ARG A 84 -21.20 6.91 -3.65
CA ARG A 84 -21.41 6.67 -2.21
C ARG A 84 -20.56 5.54 -1.68
N SER A 85 -19.60 5.06 -2.46
CA SER A 85 -18.71 4.01 -2.02
C SER A 85 -17.27 4.26 -2.40
N LEU A 86 -16.41 3.98 -1.43
CA LEU A 86 -14.97 4.09 -1.52
C LEU A 86 -14.35 2.75 -1.15
N TYR A 87 -13.10 2.57 -1.54
CA TYR A 87 -12.33 1.39 -1.20
C TYR A 87 -11.02 1.78 -0.55
N LEU A 88 -10.61 0.96 0.41
CA LEU A 88 -9.38 1.15 1.17
C LEU A 88 -8.35 0.14 0.69
N TRP A 89 -7.33 0.61 -0.05
CA TRP A 89 -6.17 -0.19 -0.44
C TRP A 89 -5.09 -0.09 0.61
N MET A 90 -4.80 -1.20 1.29
CA MET A 90 -3.96 -1.19 2.49
C MET A 90 -2.75 -2.09 2.33
N ARG A 91 -1.64 -1.69 2.93
CA ARG A 91 -0.51 -2.60 3.11
C ARG A 91 -0.96 -3.86 3.84
N ALA A 92 -0.61 -5.02 3.29
CA ALA A 92 -0.92 -6.32 3.90
C ALA A 92 0.28 -6.83 4.70
N HIS A 93 0.13 -6.90 6.02
CA HIS A 93 1.07 -7.60 6.88
C HIS A 93 0.72 -9.08 6.90
N THR A 94 1.29 -9.86 5.97
CA THR A 94 1.04 -11.30 5.84
C THR A 94 2.30 -12.15 6.00
N GLY A 95 3.47 -11.52 6.03
CA GLY A 95 4.78 -12.18 5.95
C GLY A 95 5.21 -12.56 4.52
N GLY A 96 4.29 -12.48 3.55
CA GLY A 96 4.54 -12.70 2.12
C GLY A 96 4.70 -11.40 1.34
N THR A 97 4.64 -11.49 0.00
CA THR A 97 4.75 -10.36 -0.94
C THR A 97 3.62 -10.36 -1.96
N GLY A 98 3.33 -9.22 -2.57
CA GLY A 98 2.43 -9.15 -3.74
C GLY A 98 0.93 -9.12 -3.41
N LEU A 99 0.57 -8.89 -2.15
CA LEU A 99 -0.81 -8.75 -1.71
C LEU A 99 -0.99 -7.40 -1.01
N ALA A 100 -2.11 -6.75 -1.27
CA ALA A 100 -2.66 -5.66 -0.45
C ALA A 100 -3.95 -6.14 0.23
N CYS A 101 -4.28 -5.56 1.37
CA CYS A 101 -5.58 -5.73 2.00
C CYS A 101 -6.59 -4.77 1.35
N VAL A 102 -7.85 -5.18 1.24
CA VAL A 102 -8.93 -4.34 0.71
C VAL A 102 -10.14 -4.33 1.64
N ALA A 103 -10.74 -3.17 1.81
CA ALA A 103 -12.04 -2.98 2.46
C ALA A 103 -12.89 -2.01 1.63
N LYS A 104 -14.21 -2.06 1.81
CA LYS A 104 -15.15 -1.12 1.20
C LYS A 104 -15.72 -0.20 2.28
N VAL A 105 -15.92 1.07 1.97
CA VAL A 105 -16.64 2.02 2.82
C VAL A 105 -17.85 2.51 2.05
N VAL A 106 -19.01 2.56 2.70
CA VAL A 106 -20.27 2.98 2.07
C VAL A 106 -20.91 4.09 2.89
N GLU A 107 -21.37 5.14 2.22
CA GLU A 107 -22.16 6.22 2.80
C GLU A 107 -23.64 5.83 2.88
N SER A 108 -24.24 6.03 4.05
CA SER A 108 -25.67 5.85 4.31
C SER A 108 -26.47 7.15 4.08
N ASP A 109 -27.79 7.08 3.98
CA ASP A 109 -28.64 8.24 3.62
C ASP A 109 -28.58 9.37 4.67
N ASP A 110 -28.13 9.04 5.88
CA ASP A 110 -27.90 9.99 6.97
C ASP A 110 -26.50 10.63 6.94
N GLY A 111 -25.68 10.33 5.92
CA GLY A 111 -24.31 10.82 5.77
C GLY A 111 -23.27 10.08 6.62
N SER A 112 -23.67 9.01 7.33
CA SER A 112 -22.72 8.17 8.05
C SER A 112 -21.99 7.22 7.12
N TRP A 113 -20.71 6.95 7.41
CA TRP A 113 -19.87 6.06 6.61
C TRP A 113 -19.63 4.75 7.36
N THR A 114 -19.81 3.61 6.69
CA THR A 114 -19.62 2.28 7.27
C THR A 114 -18.52 1.52 6.54
N THR A 115 -17.49 1.11 7.27
CA THR A 115 -16.42 0.24 6.76
C THR A 115 -16.84 -1.22 6.85
N GLN A 116 -16.70 -1.95 5.76
CA GLN A 116 -17.07 -3.36 5.63
C GLN A 116 -16.05 -4.15 4.78
N VAL A 117 -16.08 -5.47 4.91
CA VAL A 117 -15.25 -6.35 4.08
C VAL A 117 -15.67 -6.19 2.61
N ALA A 118 -14.70 -6.07 1.70
CA ALA A 118 -15.00 -6.00 0.27
C ALA A 118 -15.59 -7.33 -0.23
N THR A 119 -16.34 -7.28 -1.33
CA THR A 119 -16.99 -8.46 -1.91
C THR A 119 -16.45 -8.70 -3.31
N ALA A 120 -16.03 -9.94 -3.58
CA ALA A 120 -15.64 -10.36 -4.91
C ALA A 120 -16.88 -10.44 -5.83
N PRO A 121 -16.72 -10.43 -7.16
CA PRO A 121 -17.84 -10.61 -8.10
C PRO A 121 -18.62 -11.92 -7.90
N SER A 122 -18.02 -12.93 -7.27
CA SER A 122 -18.69 -14.18 -6.90
C SER A 122 -19.66 -14.05 -5.72
N GLY A 123 -19.65 -12.91 -5.01
CA GLY A 123 -20.37 -12.72 -3.74
C GLY A 123 -19.58 -13.14 -2.49
N GLU A 124 -18.39 -13.74 -2.66
CA GLU A 124 -17.54 -14.15 -1.54
C GLU A 124 -16.81 -12.96 -0.90
N PRO A 125 -16.55 -12.98 0.41
CA PRO A 125 -15.70 -11.98 1.07
C PRO A 125 -14.30 -11.94 0.46
N MET A 126 -13.81 -10.74 0.17
CA MET A 126 -12.51 -10.48 -0.41
C MET A 126 -11.69 -9.60 0.52
N LEU A 127 -10.66 -10.18 1.15
CA LEU A 127 -9.76 -9.46 2.06
C LEU A 127 -8.44 -9.05 1.41
N TYR A 128 -8.01 -9.78 0.38
CA TYR A 128 -6.72 -9.55 -0.28
C TYR A 128 -6.89 -9.39 -1.78
N VAL A 129 -6.12 -8.48 -2.36
CA VAL A 129 -5.99 -8.24 -3.80
C VAL A 129 -4.52 -8.41 -4.22
N PRO A 130 -4.24 -8.95 -5.43
CA PRO A 130 -2.90 -8.88 -6.01
C PRO A 130 -2.45 -7.41 -6.10
N CYS A 131 -1.27 -7.11 -5.55
CA CYS A 131 -0.72 -5.76 -5.56
C CYS A 131 0.81 -5.82 -5.47
N PRO A 132 1.55 -5.43 -6.53
CA PRO A 132 2.99 -5.34 -6.49
C PRO A 132 3.46 -4.48 -5.30
N GLY A 133 4.37 -5.03 -4.49
CA GLY A 133 4.90 -4.31 -3.33
C GLY A 133 3.91 -4.10 -2.18
N GLY A 134 2.69 -4.64 -2.24
CA GLY A 134 1.62 -4.46 -1.24
C GLY A 134 1.96 -4.89 0.19
N GLN A 135 3.04 -5.66 0.37
CA GLN A 135 3.55 -6.01 1.70
C GLN A 135 4.22 -4.85 2.42
N MET A 136 4.76 -3.87 1.68
CA MET A 136 5.41 -2.66 2.18
C MET A 136 4.49 -1.45 1.95
N ARG A 137 4.79 -0.28 2.55
CA ARG A 137 4.06 0.96 2.20
C ARG A 137 4.20 1.23 0.70
N PHE A 138 3.08 1.49 0.05
CA PHE A 138 2.94 1.88 -1.35
C PHE A 138 2.02 3.10 -1.46
N HIS A 139 2.04 3.76 -2.61
CA HIS A 139 1.18 4.89 -2.91
C HIS A 139 0.50 4.68 -4.26
N ILE A 140 -0.83 4.82 -4.30
CA ILE A 140 -1.61 4.83 -5.53
C ILE A 140 -2.02 6.27 -5.83
N LEU A 141 -1.87 6.69 -7.09
CA LEU A 141 -2.29 8.00 -7.56
C LEU A 141 -3.12 7.80 -8.83
N GLN A 142 -4.34 8.32 -8.85
CA GLN A 142 -5.11 8.42 -10.08
C GLN A 142 -4.65 9.63 -10.87
N ASP A 143 -4.38 9.43 -12.16
CA ASP A 143 -4.04 10.48 -13.09
C ASP A 143 -5.29 11.30 -13.43
N PRO A 144 -5.31 12.61 -13.14
CA PRO A 144 -6.49 13.44 -13.42
C PRO A 144 -6.76 13.64 -14.91
N GLU A 145 -5.80 13.34 -15.80
CA GLU A 145 -5.95 13.56 -17.25
C GLU A 145 -6.72 12.43 -17.95
N ASP A 146 -6.37 11.18 -17.65
CA ASP A 146 -6.96 10.01 -18.30
C ASP A 146 -7.64 9.01 -17.35
N GLY A 147 -7.56 9.24 -16.04
CA GLY A 147 -8.21 8.41 -15.03
C GLY A 147 -7.47 7.11 -14.71
N ASP A 148 -6.34 6.83 -15.38
CA ASP A 148 -5.50 5.66 -15.07
C ASP A 148 -4.85 5.79 -13.70
N TYR A 149 -4.45 4.67 -13.14
CA TYR A 149 -3.83 4.57 -11.83
C TYR A 149 -2.33 4.30 -11.96
N TRP A 150 -1.56 5.00 -11.14
CA TRP A 150 -0.13 4.76 -10.95
C TRP A 150 0.09 4.15 -9.58
N LEU A 151 1.00 3.17 -9.49
CA LEU A 151 1.39 2.52 -8.25
C LEU A 151 2.91 2.65 -8.06
N LEU A 152 3.28 3.30 -6.95
CA LEU A 152 4.65 3.44 -6.50
C LEU A 152 4.89 2.53 -5.30
N CYS A 153 5.78 1.55 -5.44
CA CYS A 153 5.97 0.52 -4.42
C CYS A 153 7.39 -0.03 -4.36
N SER A 154 7.71 -0.74 -3.27
CA SER A 154 8.98 -1.45 -3.12
C SER A 154 8.93 -2.81 -3.81
N GLN A 155 9.88 -3.06 -4.71
CA GLN A 155 10.07 -4.38 -5.32
C GLN A 155 10.78 -5.32 -4.35
N ALA A 156 10.16 -6.44 -4.03
CA ALA A 156 10.86 -7.57 -3.41
C ALA A 156 11.59 -8.38 -4.49
N THR A 157 12.81 -8.81 -4.20
CA THR A 157 13.70 -9.55 -5.11
C THR A 157 14.16 -10.89 -4.54
N ASP A 158 14.07 -11.06 -3.22
CA ASP A 158 14.61 -12.19 -2.47
C ASP A 158 13.76 -12.46 -1.20
N SER A 159 12.44 -12.45 -1.36
CA SER A 159 11.48 -12.67 -0.25
C SER A 159 11.37 -14.14 0.20
N MET A 160 11.83 -15.08 -0.62
CA MET A 160 11.87 -16.50 -0.29
C MET A 160 13.21 -16.92 0.35
N ARG A 161 14.08 -15.94 0.66
CA ARG A 161 15.35 -16.20 1.33
C ARG A 161 15.11 -16.79 2.70
N ARG A 162 15.85 -17.84 3.03
CA ARG A 162 15.91 -18.35 4.39
C ARG A 162 16.33 -17.25 5.38
N PRO A 163 15.57 -17.01 6.45
CA PRO A 163 15.90 -15.96 7.44
C PRO A 163 17.33 -16.07 8.00
N ASP A 164 17.83 -17.29 8.26
CA ASP A 164 19.20 -17.55 8.76
C ASP A 164 20.32 -17.26 7.73
N ARG A 165 19.95 -16.98 6.47
CA ARG A 165 20.87 -16.72 5.34
C ARG A 165 20.75 -15.33 4.77
N MET A 166 19.96 -14.47 5.42
CA MET A 166 19.79 -13.08 5.06
C MET A 166 21.09 -12.29 5.30
N PRO A 167 21.54 -11.48 4.32
CA PRO A 167 22.67 -10.57 4.49
C PRO A 167 22.55 -9.67 5.72
N ALA A 168 23.70 -9.20 6.22
CA ALA A 168 23.77 -8.42 7.45
C ALA A 168 23.07 -7.06 7.35
N ASP A 169 22.92 -6.49 6.16
CA ASP A 169 22.26 -5.22 5.89
C ASP A 169 20.75 -5.35 5.60
N ARG A 170 20.20 -6.58 5.56
CA ARG A 170 18.75 -6.80 5.50
C ARG A 170 18.09 -6.61 6.86
N TYR A 171 16.90 -6.02 6.85
CA TYR A 171 16.12 -5.69 8.05
C TYR A 171 14.73 -6.36 8.03
N GLY A 172 14.28 -6.85 9.18
CA GLY A 172 12.99 -7.51 9.35
C GLY A 172 12.88 -8.87 8.66
N LEU A 173 11.65 -9.25 8.32
CA LEU A 173 11.34 -10.48 7.59
C LEU A 173 11.87 -10.41 6.14
N PRO A 174 12.09 -11.56 5.46
CA PRO A 174 12.58 -11.60 4.08
C PRO A 174 11.80 -10.72 3.09
N ASN A 175 10.49 -10.57 3.27
CA ASN A 175 9.61 -9.75 2.44
C ASN A 175 9.79 -8.22 2.62
N ASN A 176 10.61 -7.76 3.57
CA ASN A 176 10.83 -6.35 3.92
C ASN A 176 11.89 -5.64 3.07
N GLU A 177 12.12 -6.04 1.83
CA GLU A 177 13.04 -5.31 0.94
C GLU A 177 12.49 -3.94 0.56
N ARG A 178 13.38 -2.94 0.56
CA ARG A 178 13.05 -1.52 0.45
C ARG A 178 13.98 -0.73 -0.44
N HIS A 179 14.99 -1.37 -1.05
CA HIS A 179 16.07 -0.69 -1.75
C HIS A 179 15.83 -0.55 -3.26
N VAL A 180 14.72 -1.08 -3.77
CA VAL A 180 14.30 -0.95 -5.17
C VAL A 180 12.89 -0.37 -5.19
N LEU A 181 12.77 0.86 -5.68
CA LEU A 181 11.51 1.58 -5.84
C LEU A 181 11.06 1.47 -7.31
N THR A 182 9.85 0.98 -7.52
CA THR A 182 9.29 0.69 -8.85
C THR A 182 7.99 1.41 -9.08
N LEU A 183 7.71 1.69 -10.35
CA LEU A 183 6.49 2.29 -10.84
C LEU A 183 5.71 1.28 -11.70
N TYR A 184 4.40 1.24 -11.49
CA TYR A 184 3.43 0.49 -12.27
C TYR A 184 2.30 1.42 -12.71
N PHE A 185 1.59 1.04 -13.77
CA PHE A 185 0.33 1.66 -14.19
C PHE A 185 -0.79 0.62 -14.27
N SER A 186 -2.04 1.07 -14.23
CA SER A 186 -3.22 0.23 -14.36
C SER A 186 -4.41 1.07 -14.84
N THR A 187 -5.25 0.53 -15.70
CA THR A 187 -6.51 1.19 -16.11
C THR A 187 -7.66 0.90 -15.16
N ASN A 188 -7.50 -0.05 -14.21
CA ASN A 188 -8.58 -0.52 -13.33
C ASN A 188 -8.16 -0.68 -11.85
N CYS A 189 -6.95 -0.23 -11.47
CA CYS A 189 -6.40 -0.34 -10.11
C CYS A 189 -6.28 -1.79 -9.56
N VAL A 190 -6.40 -2.80 -10.43
CA VAL A 190 -6.30 -4.23 -10.07
C VAL A 190 -5.19 -4.89 -10.89
N ASP A 191 -5.20 -4.69 -12.19
CA ASP A 191 -4.25 -5.26 -13.13
C ASP A 191 -3.09 -4.28 -13.35
N TRP A 192 -1.94 -4.58 -12.74
CA TRP A 192 -0.79 -3.69 -12.73
C TRP A 192 0.26 -4.06 -13.80
N CYS A 193 0.57 -3.12 -14.68
CA CYS A 193 1.62 -3.21 -15.69
C CYS A 193 2.89 -2.51 -15.21
N PHE A 194 4.05 -3.13 -15.43
CA PHE A 194 5.33 -2.56 -14.99
C PHE A 194 5.76 -1.40 -15.88
N ALA A 195 6.02 -0.23 -15.29
CA ALA A 195 6.47 0.96 -16.01
C ALA A 195 7.99 1.13 -15.94
N GLY A 196 8.61 0.86 -14.79
CA GLY A 196 10.05 1.02 -14.63
C GLY A 196 10.55 1.04 -13.18
N ILE A 197 11.88 1.11 -13.03
CA ILE A 197 12.55 1.35 -11.74
C ILE A 197 12.74 2.86 -11.58
N VAL A 198 12.17 3.45 -10.52
CA VAL A 198 12.31 4.88 -10.21
C VAL A 198 13.66 5.17 -9.57
N ALA A 199 14.04 4.36 -8.58
CA ALA A 199 15.28 4.52 -7.84
C ALA A 199 15.73 3.19 -7.26
N ARG A 200 17.05 3.02 -7.15
CA ARG A 200 17.67 1.86 -6.53
C ARG A 200 18.82 2.30 -5.62
N GLY A 201 18.90 1.71 -4.44
CA GLY A 201 20.09 1.75 -3.60
C GLY A 201 21.02 0.58 -3.94
N ASP A 202 22.32 0.78 -3.72
CA ASP A 202 23.34 -0.22 -4.03
C ASP A 202 23.27 -1.44 -3.09
N THR A 203 22.76 -1.22 -1.88
CA THR A 203 22.62 -2.25 -0.84
C THR A 203 21.24 -2.18 -0.20
N PRO A 204 20.75 -3.27 0.43
CA PRO A 204 19.52 -3.26 1.21
C PRO A 204 19.40 -2.12 2.24
N ARG A 205 20.52 -1.66 2.82
CA ARG A 205 20.56 -0.55 3.78
C ARG A 205 20.15 0.79 3.15
N GLN A 206 20.45 0.96 1.86
CA GLN A 206 20.15 2.16 1.10
C GLN A 206 18.70 2.11 0.59
N ALA A 207 17.75 2.17 1.52
CA ALA A 207 16.33 2.12 1.19
C ALA A 207 15.87 3.29 0.31
N ARG A 208 14.78 3.08 -0.42
CA ARG A 208 14.01 4.03 -1.24
C ARG A 208 12.53 3.77 -0.92
N HIS A 209 12.07 4.16 0.27
CA HIS A 209 10.77 3.69 0.78
C HIS A 209 9.93 4.82 1.38
N TYR A 210 8.70 4.52 1.82
CA TYR A 210 7.72 5.51 2.28
C TYR A 210 7.54 6.66 1.27
N ALA A 211 7.59 6.31 -0.02
CA ALA A 211 7.54 7.28 -1.09
C ALA A 211 6.10 7.66 -1.45
N SER A 212 5.92 8.87 -1.94
CA SER A 212 4.68 9.39 -2.50
C SER A 212 4.97 10.09 -3.82
N MET A 213 3.93 10.24 -4.64
CA MET A 213 4.03 10.86 -5.96
C MET A 213 2.96 11.93 -6.15
N VAL A 214 3.25 12.87 -7.03
CA VAL A 214 2.34 13.94 -7.46
C VAL A 214 2.58 14.23 -8.95
N VAL A 215 1.50 14.46 -9.69
CA VAL A 215 1.58 14.91 -11.09
C VAL A 215 1.97 16.40 -11.12
N ASP A 216 2.96 16.73 -11.94
CA ASP A 216 3.40 18.10 -12.24
C ASP A 216 3.41 18.30 -13.76
N GLY A 217 2.25 18.66 -14.32
CA GLY A 217 2.06 18.75 -15.78
C GLY A 217 2.23 17.41 -16.48
N ASP A 218 3.25 17.33 -17.34
CA ASP A 218 3.61 16.12 -18.10
C ASP A 218 4.54 15.17 -17.31
N ASP A 219 5.01 15.61 -16.14
CA ASP A 219 5.99 14.89 -15.34
C ASP A 219 5.35 14.32 -14.05
N LEU A 220 5.98 13.28 -13.50
CA LEU A 220 5.63 12.71 -12.21
C LEU A 220 6.77 12.97 -11.22
N CYS A 221 6.48 13.71 -10.15
CA CYS A 221 7.41 13.97 -9.06
C CYS A 221 7.24 12.92 -7.95
N VAL A 222 8.36 12.36 -7.47
CA VAL A 222 8.39 11.31 -6.45
C VAL A 222 9.27 11.74 -5.29
N LEU A 223 8.70 11.85 -4.09
CA LEU A 223 9.43 12.10 -2.84
C LEU A 223 9.60 10.79 -2.08
N SER A 224 10.81 10.45 -1.63
CA SER A 224 11.09 9.20 -0.92
C SER A 224 11.94 9.41 0.32
N ARG A 225 11.59 8.70 1.41
CA ARG A 225 12.49 8.52 2.55
C ARG A 225 13.56 7.50 2.15
N SER A 226 14.80 7.94 2.18
CA SER A 226 15.91 7.22 1.59
C SER A 226 17.08 7.06 2.55
N GLY A 227 17.98 6.13 2.23
CA GLY A 227 19.26 5.94 2.93
C GLY A 227 20.45 5.90 1.99
N ASP A 228 21.60 6.35 2.47
CA ASP A 228 22.92 6.14 1.85
C ASP A 228 23.75 5.13 2.68
N GLU A 229 25.07 5.04 2.43
CA GLU A 229 25.99 4.19 3.19
C GLU A 229 26.04 4.48 4.70
N HIS A 230 25.63 5.68 5.12
CA HIS A 230 25.60 6.15 6.50
C HIS A 230 24.23 5.95 7.17
N ALA A 231 23.22 5.43 6.46
CA ALA A 231 21.94 5.10 7.06
C ALA A 231 22.09 4.09 8.22
N HIS A 232 21.29 4.26 9.27
CA HIS A 232 21.35 3.40 10.46
C HIS A 232 20.91 1.97 10.12
N THR A 233 19.77 1.83 9.43
CA THR A 233 19.26 0.55 8.91
C THR A 233 18.49 0.77 7.60
N ALA A 234 18.08 -0.32 6.95
CA ALA A 234 17.13 -0.25 5.83
C ALA A 234 15.74 0.31 6.21
N HIS A 235 15.42 0.36 7.51
CA HIS A 235 14.19 0.96 8.02
C HIS A 235 14.40 2.44 8.36
N ASP A 236 15.53 2.76 9.00
CA ASP A 236 15.88 4.08 9.50
C ASP A 236 16.86 4.77 8.53
N GLY A 237 16.30 5.36 7.48
CA GLY A 237 17.04 6.17 6.51
C GLY A 237 17.50 7.52 7.08
N ASN A 238 18.42 8.17 6.38
CA ASN A 238 19.03 9.45 6.76
C ASN A 238 18.86 10.56 5.70
N LEU A 239 18.13 10.30 4.61
CA LEU A 239 17.92 11.23 3.49
C LEU A 239 16.44 11.34 3.12
N ILE A 240 16.10 12.45 2.46
CA ILE A 240 14.90 12.58 1.64
C ILE A 240 15.36 12.83 0.20
N THR A 241 14.90 12.01 -0.74
CA THR A 241 15.24 12.16 -2.16
C THR A 241 14.00 12.57 -2.96
N LEU A 242 14.23 13.39 -3.99
CA LEU A 242 13.23 13.79 -4.97
C LEU A 242 13.65 13.26 -6.34
N HIS A 243 12.72 12.64 -7.05
CA HIS A 243 12.92 12.11 -8.39
C HIS A 243 11.85 12.68 -9.32
N THR A 244 12.21 12.95 -10.57
CA THR A 244 11.26 13.39 -11.60
C THR A 244 11.28 12.37 -12.73
N ILE A 245 10.12 11.85 -13.08
CA ILE A 245 9.91 10.96 -14.22
C ILE A 245 9.26 11.81 -15.30
N ARG A 246 10.03 12.12 -16.34
CA ARG A 246 9.54 12.99 -17.42
C ARG A 246 8.59 12.26 -18.32
N GLU A 247 7.55 12.97 -18.78
CA GLU A 247 6.59 12.45 -19.75
C GLU A 247 6.06 11.06 -19.35
N PHE A 248 5.76 10.87 -18.06
CA PHE A 248 5.54 9.55 -17.45
C PHE A 248 4.40 8.77 -18.12
N ARG A 249 3.42 9.45 -18.70
CA ARG A 249 2.32 8.84 -19.48
C ARG A 249 2.80 8.08 -20.72
N SER A 250 3.97 8.42 -21.26
CA SER A 250 4.60 7.70 -22.38
C SER A 250 5.09 6.29 -22.01
N LEU A 251 5.10 5.93 -20.72
CA LEU A 251 5.51 4.61 -20.25
C LEU A 251 4.42 3.53 -20.42
N LYS A 252 3.19 3.91 -20.75
CA LYS A 252 2.06 2.99 -20.97
C LYS A 252 2.22 2.29 -22.33
N TYR A 253 1.78 1.03 -22.43
CA TYR A 253 1.92 0.18 -23.63
C TYR A 253 0.70 -0.70 -23.89
#